data_AF-A0A2W4U3E2-F1
#
_entry.id   AF-A0A2W4U3E2-F1
#
_cell.length_a   1.000
_cell.length_b   1.000
_cell.length_c   1.000
_cell.angle_alpha   90.00
_cell.angle_beta   90.00
_cell.angle_gamma   90.00
#
_symmetry.space_group_name_H-M   'P 1'
#
loop_
_entity.id
_entity.type
_entity.pdbx_description
1 polymer ?
#
loop_
_entity_poly.entity_id
_entity_poly.type
_entity_poly.pdbx_seq_one_letter_code
_entity_poly.pdbx_strand_id
1 'polypeptide(L)'
;MSRRHKAPPFAITILDEMLASQTEPLPLQKRTHELTHMLQGLAAIERGEKPTLDDWRRCSDALNHLETLIVVMKVAADHQGLLEDAIKALVAAGHRFRDGLPIRLDGPGIQAVRAMLEDYSDLVEQLPARTIIRAQRLTERRVRAIQSGRRLAHDVDVMDL
;
A
#
# COMPACT_ATOMS: atom_id res chain seq x y z
N MET A 1 32.35 4.92 17.67
CA MET A 1 31.95 3.62 17.10
C MET A 1 30.45 3.63 16.87
N SER A 2 30.00 3.84 15.63
CA SER A 2 28.56 3.84 15.32
C SER A 2 28.05 2.40 15.32
N ARG A 3 27.10 2.08 16.21
CA ARG A 3 26.42 0.77 16.19
C ARG A 3 25.65 0.67 14.88
N ARG A 4 26.16 -0.16 13.97
CA ARG A 4 25.46 -0.53 12.72
C ARG A 4 24.19 -1.30 13.13
N HIS A 5 23.08 -0.59 13.28
CA HIS A 5 21.77 -1.23 13.49
C HIS A 5 21.52 -2.17 12.31
N LYS A 6 21.43 -3.48 12.60
CA LYS A 6 20.99 -4.45 11.59
C LYS A 6 19.56 -4.09 11.22
N ALA A 7 19.30 -3.93 9.92
CA ALA A 7 17.95 -3.74 9.43
C ALA A 7 17.07 -4.92 9.87
N PRO A 8 15.80 -4.68 10.25
CA PRO A 8 14.88 -5.74 10.65
C PRO A 8 14.69 -6.76 9.50
N PRO A 9 14.35 -8.04 9.82
CA PRO A 9 14.07 -9.04 8.79
C PRO A 9 12.86 -8.65 7.94
N PHE A 10 12.79 -9.14 6.69
CA PHE A 10 11.61 -8.98 5.83
C PHE A 10 10.39 -9.62 6.49
N ALA A 11 9.26 -8.92 6.48
CA ALA A 11 7.99 -9.44 6.97
C ALA A 11 7.50 -10.59 6.09
N ILE A 12 7.75 -10.51 4.78
CA ILE A 12 7.43 -11.57 3.83
C ILE A 12 8.70 -12.04 3.12
N THR A 13 8.97 -13.34 3.23
CA THR A 13 10.13 -13.98 2.63
C THR A 13 9.77 -14.70 1.32
N ILE A 14 10.79 -15.15 0.60
CA ILE A 14 10.56 -16.02 -0.56
C ILE A 14 9.94 -17.37 -0.17
N LEU A 15 10.18 -17.86 1.04
CA LEU A 15 9.59 -19.10 1.53
C LEU A 15 8.08 -18.96 1.72
N ASP A 16 7.62 -17.81 2.24
CA ASP A 16 6.19 -17.51 2.38
C ASP A 16 5.47 -17.53 1.02
N GLU A 17 6.11 -16.96 -0.01
CA GLU A 17 5.59 -16.99 -1.39
C GLU A 17 5.54 -18.43 -1.94
N MET A 18 6.61 -19.22 -1.75
CA MET A 18 6.69 -20.59 -2.25
C MET A 18 5.67 -21.51 -1.59
N LEU A 19 5.38 -21.31 -0.30
CA LEU A 19 4.42 -22.10 0.47
C LEU A 19 2.96 -21.66 0.24
N ALA A 20 2.71 -20.51 -0.37
CA ALA A 20 1.37 -20.04 -0.64
C ALA A 20 0.70 -20.75 -1.83
N SER A 21 -0.63 -20.81 -1.75
CA SER A 21 -1.48 -21.43 -2.75
C SER A 21 -1.36 -20.75 -4.11
N GLN A 22 -1.30 -21.57 -5.16
CA GLN A 22 -1.24 -21.12 -6.57
C GLN A 22 -2.61 -20.92 -7.19
N THR A 23 -3.66 -21.40 -6.53
CA THR A 23 -5.02 -21.46 -7.08
C THR A 23 -6.02 -20.79 -6.16
N GLU A 24 -5.90 -21.03 -4.86
CA GLU A 24 -6.80 -20.45 -3.86
C GLU A 24 -6.33 -19.05 -3.47
N PRO A 25 -7.26 -18.12 -3.20
CA PRO A 25 -6.92 -16.81 -2.63
C PRO A 25 -6.37 -16.95 -1.21
N LEU A 26 -5.97 -15.82 -0.62
CA LEU A 26 -5.60 -15.77 0.79
C LEU A 26 -6.75 -16.32 1.67
N PRO A 27 -6.45 -17.00 2.80
CA PRO A 27 -7.47 -17.45 3.73
C PRO A 27 -8.42 -16.30 4.11
N LEU A 28 -9.72 -16.58 4.17
CA LEU A 28 -10.77 -15.55 4.40
C LEU A 28 -10.43 -14.64 5.58
N GLN A 29 -10.03 -15.22 6.72
CA GLN A 29 -9.67 -14.45 7.91
C GLN A 29 -8.55 -13.43 7.66
N LYS A 30 -7.53 -13.78 6.85
CA LYS A 30 -6.43 -12.86 6.51
C LYS A 30 -6.92 -11.74 5.60
N ARG A 31 -7.71 -12.07 4.56
CA ARG A 31 -8.32 -11.09 3.66
C ARG A 31 -9.20 -10.11 4.44
N THR A 32 -10.10 -10.62 5.27
CA THR A 32 -10.99 -9.79 6.08
C THR A 32 -10.21 -8.86 7.00
N HIS A 33 -9.15 -9.36 7.66
CA HIS A 33 -8.32 -8.54 8.53
C HIS A 33 -7.64 -7.39 7.76
N GLU A 34 -6.99 -7.71 6.64
CA GLU A 34 -6.29 -6.72 5.80
C GLU A 34 -7.24 -5.65 5.25
N LEU A 35 -8.34 -6.10 4.61
CA LEU A 35 -9.31 -5.20 4.00
C LEU A 35 -10.05 -4.35 5.03
N THR A 36 -10.36 -4.91 6.21
CA THR A 36 -11.01 -4.13 7.29
C THR A 36 -10.12 -2.96 7.74
N HIS A 37 -8.83 -3.20 7.97
CA HIS A 37 -7.93 -2.14 8.41
C HIS A 37 -7.72 -1.07 7.34
N MET A 38 -7.62 -1.47 6.07
CA MET A 38 -7.55 -0.54 4.95
C MET A 38 -8.80 0.34 4.85
N LEU A 39 -9.99 -0.26 4.85
CA LEU A 39 -11.26 0.47 4.74
C LEU A 39 -11.54 1.36 5.95
N GLN A 40 -11.14 0.92 7.15
CA GLN A 40 -11.18 1.76 8.36
C GLN A 40 -10.27 2.98 8.23
N GLY A 41 -9.04 2.79 7.73
CA GLY A 41 -8.11 3.89 7.49
C GLY A 41 -8.67 4.91 6.51
N LEU A 42 -9.25 4.44 5.39
CA LEU A 42 -9.90 5.33 4.41
C LEU A 42 -11.05 6.10 5.06
N ALA A 43 -11.94 5.41 5.80
CA ALA A 43 -13.07 6.06 6.46
C ALA A 43 -12.62 7.12 7.48
N ALA A 44 -11.54 6.86 8.23
CA ALA A 44 -10.96 7.82 9.16
C ALA A 44 -10.40 9.06 8.45
N ILE A 45 -9.71 8.88 7.32
CA ILE A 45 -9.20 9.99 6.50
C ILE A 45 -10.34 10.81 5.90
N GLU A 46 -11.40 10.17 5.41
CA GLU A 46 -12.54 10.84 4.79
C GLU A 46 -13.41 11.62 5.79
N ARG A 47 -13.72 11.02 6.95
CA ARG A 47 -14.82 11.48 7.82
C ARG A 47 -14.45 11.54 9.30
N GLY A 48 -13.41 10.84 9.73
CA GLY A 48 -13.02 10.79 11.15
C GLY A 48 -12.53 12.14 11.65
N GLU A 49 -12.78 12.48 12.91
CA GLU A 49 -12.39 13.78 13.48
C GLU A 49 -10.86 14.01 13.47
N LYS A 50 -10.10 12.96 13.82
CA LYS A 50 -8.64 12.99 13.98
C LYS A 50 -7.99 11.79 13.29
N PRO A 51 -7.81 11.84 11.96
CA PRO A 51 -7.15 10.78 11.20
C PRO A 51 -5.70 10.68 11.66
N THR A 52 -5.20 9.46 11.74
CA THR A 52 -3.88 9.15 12.24
C THR A 52 -2.93 8.82 11.10
N LEU A 53 -1.64 8.80 11.43
CA LEU A 53 -0.63 8.32 10.51
C LEU A 53 -0.83 6.84 10.13
N ASP A 54 -1.36 6.01 11.04
CA ASP A 54 -1.63 4.61 10.72
C ASP A 54 -2.72 4.50 9.66
N ASP A 55 -3.79 5.29 9.76
CA ASP A 55 -4.89 5.31 8.78
C ASP A 55 -4.37 5.60 7.36
N TRP A 56 -3.46 6.57 7.24
CA TRP A 56 -2.77 6.88 6.00
C TRP A 56 -1.86 5.76 5.51
N ARG A 57 -1.08 5.15 6.41
CA ARG A 57 -0.19 4.03 6.06
C ARG A 57 -0.98 2.85 5.50
N ARG A 58 -2.13 2.50 6.08
CA ARG A 58 -2.96 1.40 5.56
C ARG A 58 -3.40 1.64 4.11
N CYS A 59 -3.81 2.87 3.79
CA CYS A 59 -4.19 3.24 2.43
C CYS A 59 -2.97 3.23 1.48
N SER A 60 -1.83 3.76 1.95
CA SER A 60 -0.59 3.81 1.17
C SER A 60 -0.04 2.42 0.88
N ASP A 61 -0.06 1.51 1.84
CA ASP A 61 0.44 0.14 1.67
C ASP A 61 -0.42 -0.62 0.65
N ALA A 62 -1.74 -0.49 0.74
CA ALA A 62 -2.66 -1.08 -0.24
C ALA A 62 -2.43 -0.54 -1.66
N LEU A 63 -2.27 0.78 -1.84
CA LEU A 63 -1.91 1.35 -3.14
C LEU A 63 -0.54 0.88 -3.65
N ASN A 64 0.46 0.75 -2.77
CA ASN A 64 1.78 0.24 -3.16
C ASN A 64 1.69 -1.24 -3.63
N HIS A 65 0.85 -2.05 -2.99
CA HIS A 65 0.58 -3.42 -3.42
C HIS A 65 -0.15 -3.45 -4.77
N LEU A 66 -1.16 -2.61 -4.94
CA LEU A 66 -1.90 -2.47 -6.20
C LEU A 66 -0.98 -2.01 -7.34
N GLU A 67 -0.15 -0.98 -7.11
CA GLU A 67 0.85 -0.52 -8.06
C GLU A 67 1.80 -1.67 -8.44
N THR A 68 2.23 -2.49 -7.48
CA THR A 68 3.06 -3.65 -7.77
C THR A 68 2.34 -4.68 -8.65
N LEU A 69 1.06 -4.95 -8.39
CA LEU A 69 0.24 -5.85 -9.22
C LEU A 69 0.11 -5.34 -10.67
N ILE A 70 -0.09 -4.04 -10.85
CA ILE A 70 -0.34 -3.38 -12.14
C ILE A 70 0.95 -3.09 -12.90
N VAL A 71 1.94 -2.49 -12.26
CA VAL A 71 3.13 -1.94 -12.91
C VAL A 71 4.25 -2.96 -13.00
N VAL A 72 4.50 -3.71 -11.93
CA VAL A 72 5.64 -4.64 -11.85
C VAL A 72 5.26 -6.03 -12.32
N MET A 73 4.13 -6.55 -11.84
CA MET A 73 3.73 -7.94 -12.09
C MET A 73 2.88 -8.09 -13.35
N LYS A 74 2.22 -7.02 -13.83
CA LYS A 74 1.35 -7.04 -15.01
C LYS A 74 0.22 -8.08 -14.90
N VAL A 75 -0.31 -8.28 -13.70
CA VAL A 75 -1.41 -9.22 -13.42
C VAL A 75 -2.75 -8.52 -13.20
N ALA A 76 -2.75 -7.20 -13.15
CA ALA A 76 -3.92 -6.34 -13.08
C ALA A 76 -3.70 -5.12 -13.99
N ALA A 77 -4.76 -4.36 -14.27
CA ALA A 77 -4.71 -3.16 -15.09
C ALA A 77 -5.51 -2.02 -14.46
N ASP A 78 -4.96 -0.81 -14.54
CA ASP A 78 -5.66 0.43 -14.19
C ASP A 78 -6.53 0.86 -15.38
N HIS A 79 -7.77 0.40 -15.39
CA HIS A 79 -8.69 0.66 -16.52
C HIS A 79 -9.19 2.10 -16.54
N GLN A 80 -9.26 2.75 -15.38
CA GLN A 80 -9.79 4.11 -15.23
C GLN A 80 -8.69 5.17 -15.31
N GLY A 81 -7.41 4.76 -15.21
CA GLY A 81 -6.26 5.66 -15.22
C GLY A 81 -6.11 6.46 -13.93
N LEU A 82 -6.62 5.93 -12.80
CA LEU A 82 -6.70 6.66 -11.53
C LEU A 82 -5.55 6.37 -10.55
N LEU A 83 -4.66 5.42 -10.88
CA LEU A 83 -3.58 5.02 -9.96
C LEU A 83 -2.65 6.19 -9.63
N GLU A 84 -2.23 6.96 -10.64
CA GLU A 84 -1.33 8.09 -10.43
C GLU A 84 -2.00 9.21 -9.61
N ASP A 85 -3.29 9.46 -9.84
CA ASP A 85 -4.06 10.45 -9.09
C ASP A 85 -4.24 10.04 -7.62
N ALA A 86 -4.50 8.75 -7.37
CA ALA A 86 -4.59 8.21 -6.02
C ALA A 86 -3.24 8.32 -5.26
N ILE A 87 -2.12 8.01 -5.92
CA ILE A 87 -0.78 8.17 -5.36
C ILE A 87 -0.52 9.64 -5.03
N LYS A 88 -0.76 10.56 -5.97
CA LYS A 88 -0.58 12.01 -5.74
C LYS A 88 -1.42 12.50 -4.56
N ALA A 89 -2.66 12.02 -4.43
CA ALA A 89 -3.54 12.40 -3.34
C ALA A 89 -2.99 11.94 -1.98
N LEU A 90 -2.53 10.69 -1.85
CA LEU A 90 -1.92 10.22 -0.60
C LEU A 90 -0.59 10.93 -0.29
N VAL A 91 0.22 11.22 -1.30
CA VAL A 91 1.46 12.00 -1.14
C VAL A 91 1.15 13.39 -0.61
N ALA A 92 0.16 14.09 -1.20
CA ALA A 92 -0.27 15.41 -0.75
C ALA A 92 -0.80 15.36 0.69
N ALA A 93 -1.64 14.36 1.03
CA ALA A 93 -2.13 14.17 2.39
C ALA A 93 -0.99 13.96 3.39
N GLY A 94 0.05 13.23 3.02
CA GLY A 94 1.20 13.00 3.87
C GLY A 94 2.10 14.23 4.04
N HIS A 95 2.29 15.04 2.99
CA HIS A 95 2.98 16.33 3.10
C HIS A 95 2.23 17.29 4.05
N ARG A 96 0.90 17.37 3.95
CA ARG A 96 0.09 18.17 4.88
C ARG A 96 0.32 17.77 6.34
N PHE A 97 0.41 16.47 6.61
CA PHE A 97 0.67 15.98 7.96
C PHE A 97 2.04 16.37 8.49
N ARG A 98 3.07 16.31 7.64
CA ARG A 98 4.41 16.80 7.99
C ARG A 98 4.44 18.29 8.32
N ASP A 99 3.56 19.05 7.69
CA ASP A 99 3.37 20.48 7.97
C ASP A 99 2.49 20.75 9.21
N GLY A 100 2.13 19.70 9.97
CA GLY A 100 1.33 19.80 11.19
C GLY A 100 -0.18 19.90 10.97
N LEU A 101 -0.65 19.71 9.73
CA LEU A 101 -2.08 19.72 9.39
C LEU A 101 -2.69 18.31 9.48
N PRO A 102 -4.01 18.17 9.64
CA PRO A 102 -4.65 16.86 9.58
C PRO A 102 -4.44 16.15 8.23
N ILE A 103 -4.23 14.82 8.27
CA ILE A 103 -4.17 13.94 7.09
C ILE A 103 -5.54 13.93 6.42
N ARG A 104 -5.66 14.63 5.29
CA ARG A 104 -6.90 14.72 4.51
C ARG A 104 -6.61 14.67 3.03
N LEU A 105 -7.57 14.11 2.31
CA LEU A 105 -7.64 14.13 0.86
C LEU A 105 -8.59 15.27 0.44
N ASP A 106 -8.36 15.81 -0.76
CA ASP A 106 -9.32 16.69 -1.41
C ASP A 106 -10.42 15.89 -2.12
N GLY A 107 -11.44 16.58 -2.65
CA GLY A 107 -12.59 15.92 -3.29
C GLY A 107 -12.21 14.93 -4.39
N PRO A 108 -11.40 15.33 -5.39
CA PRO A 108 -10.90 14.42 -6.42
C PRO A 108 -10.04 13.28 -5.85
N GLY A 109 -9.13 13.57 -4.91
CA GLY A 109 -8.27 12.58 -4.29
C GLY A 109 -9.04 11.51 -3.51
N ILE A 110 -10.15 11.87 -2.86
CA ILE A 110 -11.05 10.91 -2.22
C ILE A 110 -11.60 9.91 -3.23
N GLN A 111 -12.06 10.39 -4.40
CA GLN A 111 -12.65 9.51 -5.41
C GLN A 111 -11.60 8.57 -6.01
N ALA A 112 -10.41 9.09 -6.34
CA ALA A 112 -9.33 8.28 -6.89
C ALA A 112 -8.84 7.22 -5.90
N VAL A 113 -8.57 7.60 -4.64
CA VAL A 113 -8.13 6.64 -3.62
C VAL A 113 -9.20 5.60 -3.35
N ARG A 114 -10.48 5.99 -3.24
CA ARG A 114 -11.56 5.03 -3.01
C ARG A 114 -11.67 4.01 -4.13
N ALA A 115 -11.72 4.45 -5.39
CA ALA A 115 -11.81 3.56 -6.55
C ALA A 115 -10.65 2.56 -6.58
N MET A 116 -9.42 3.01 -6.32
CA MET A 116 -8.25 2.12 -6.32
C MET A 116 -8.24 1.15 -5.13
N LEU A 117 -8.72 1.54 -3.94
CA LEU A 117 -8.82 0.62 -2.81
C LEU A 117 -9.96 -0.40 -2.99
N GLU A 118 -11.01 -0.05 -3.72
CA GLU A 118 -12.06 -0.98 -4.17
C GLU A 118 -11.48 -2.00 -5.15
N ASP A 119 -10.76 -1.55 -6.20
CA ASP A 119 -10.07 -2.44 -7.14
C ASP A 119 -9.08 -3.38 -6.43
N TYR A 120 -8.34 -2.88 -5.43
CA TYR A 120 -7.44 -3.72 -4.63
C TYR A 120 -8.20 -4.78 -3.83
N SER A 121 -9.36 -4.43 -3.25
CA SER A 121 -10.20 -5.36 -2.51
C SER A 121 -10.66 -6.52 -3.41
N ASP A 122 -11.14 -6.21 -4.60
CA ASP A 122 -11.59 -7.20 -5.58
C ASP A 122 -10.44 -8.14 -5.99
N LEU A 123 -9.24 -7.59 -6.20
CA LEU A 123 -8.06 -8.38 -6.55
C LEU A 123 -7.60 -9.30 -5.40
N VAL A 124 -7.62 -8.83 -4.15
CA VAL A 124 -7.30 -9.65 -2.97
C VAL A 124 -8.28 -10.81 -2.82
N GLU A 125 -9.53 -10.62 -3.22
CA GLU A 125 -10.54 -11.66 -3.16
C GLU A 125 -10.39 -12.72 -4.26
N GLN A 126 -9.91 -12.33 -5.45
CA GLN A 126 -9.89 -13.19 -6.63
C GLN A 126 -8.53 -13.82 -6.93
N LEU A 127 -7.43 -13.11 -6.67
CA LEU A 127 -6.11 -13.57 -7.06
C LEU A 127 -5.61 -14.70 -6.14
N PRO A 128 -4.81 -15.65 -6.67
CA PRO A 128 -4.16 -16.66 -5.86
C PRO A 128 -3.32 -16.06 -4.74
N ALA A 129 -3.29 -16.72 -3.58
CA ALA A 129 -2.50 -16.31 -2.41
C ALA A 129 -1.04 -16.03 -2.77
N ARG A 130 -0.43 -16.87 -3.60
CA ARG A 130 0.95 -16.69 -4.07
C ARG A 130 1.15 -15.38 -4.82
N THR A 131 0.18 -14.95 -5.62
CA THR A 131 0.22 -13.70 -6.37
C THR A 131 0.23 -12.51 -5.42
N ILE A 132 -0.67 -12.50 -4.42
CA ILE A 132 -0.73 -11.43 -3.42
C ILE A 132 0.54 -11.39 -2.57
N ILE A 133 1.00 -12.53 -2.05
CA ILE A 133 2.24 -12.58 -1.23
C ILE A 133 3.46 -12.15 -2.04
N ARG A 134 3.54 -12.51 -3.33
CA ARG A 134 4.60 -12.02 -4.22
C ARG A 134 4.55 -10.50 -4.36
N ALA A 135 3.37 -9.92 -4.57
CA ALA A 135 3.21 -8.47 -4.66
C ALA A 135 3.65 -7.77 -3.36
N GLN A 136 3.20 -8.27 -2.21
CA GLN A 136 3.59 -7.73 -0.91
C GLN A 136 5.11 -7.82 -0.67
N ARG A 137 5.74 -8.96 -1.01
CA ARG A 137 7.20 -9.13 -0.92
C ARG A 137 7.97 -8.17 -1.81
N LEU A 138 7.54 -8.01 -3.07
CA LEU A 138 8.17 -7.09 -4.01
C LEU A 138 8.03 -5.64 -3.55
N THR A 139 6.86 -5.28 -3.03
CA THR A 139 6.58 -3.98 -2.41
C THR A 139 7.52 -3.72 -1.24
N GLU A 140 7.62 -4.64 -0.27
CA GLU A 140 8.47 -4.46 0.90
C GLU A 140 9.95 -4.29 0.50
N ARG A 141 10.43 -5.08 -0.47
CA ARG A 141 11.78 -4.92 -1.04
C ARG A 141 11.98 -3.55 -1.66
N ARG A 142 10.95 -3.02 -2.32
CA ARG A 142 10.98 -1.71 -2.96
C ARG A 142 11.03 -0.58 -1.93
N VAL A 143 10.13 -0.60 -0.94
CA VAL A 143 10.09 0.37 0.17
C VAL A 143 11.43 0.42 0.91
N ARG A 144 12.02 -0.73 1.24
CA ARG A 144 13.35 -0.77 1.86
C ARG A 144 14.46 -0.21 0.98
N ALA A 145 14.37 -0.41 -0.34
CA ALA A 145 15.34 0.18 -1.25
C ALA A 145 15.27 1.72 -1.19
N ILE A 146 14.05 2.29 -1.22
CA ILE A 146 13.80 3.73 -1.10
C ILE A 146 14.36 4.26 0.22
N GLN A 147 14.02 3.64 1.35
CA GLN A 147 14.50 4.02 2.69
C GLN A 147 16.02 3.94 2.82
N SER A 148 16.67 3.03 2.08
CA SER A 148 18.13 2.93 2.03
C SER A 148 18.79 3.87 1.01
N GLY A 149 18.03 4.80 0.43
CA GLY A 149 18.50 5.81 -0.54
C GLY A 149 18.55 5.35 -1.99
N ARG A 150 18.06 4.15 -2.33
CA ARG A 150 18.02 3.63 -3.71
C ARG A 150 16.67 3.92 -4.36
N ARG A 151 16.49 5.17 -4.81
CA ARG A 151 15.26 5.65 -5.46
C ARG A 151 15.31 5.50 -6.99
N LEU A 152 14.17 5.24 -7.62
CA LEU A 152 13.93 5.45 -9.05
C LEU A 152 13.07 6.72 -9.24
N ALA A 153 12.89 7.13 -10.50
CA ALA A 153 12.25 8.39 -10.86
C ALA A 153 10.81 8.56 -10.35
N HIS A 154 10.05 7.47 -10.19
CA HIS A 154 8.67 7.49 -9.71
C HIS A 154 8.53 7.30 -8.19
N ASP A 155 9.63 7.07 -7.46
CA ASP A 155 9.53 6.87 -6.02
C ASP A 155 9.31 8.18 -5.28
N VAL A 156 8.32 8.18 -4.40
CA VAL A 156 8.07 9.29 -3.49
C VAL A 156 8.37 8.87 -2.07
N ASP A 157 9.19 9.66 -1.38
CA ASP A 157 9.48 9.48 0.04
C ASP A 157 8.74 10.57 0.83
N VAL A 158 7.61 10.16 1.42
CA VAL A 158 6.69 11.09 2.07
C VAL A 158 7.06 11.27 3.53
N MET A 159 7.29 10.19 4.27
CA MET A 159 7.56 10.21 5.71
C MET A 159 8.66 9.23 6.08
N ASP A 160 9.48 9.61 7.06
CA ASP A 160 10.42 8.69 7.69
C ASP A 160 9.61 7.60 8.42
N LEU A 161 9.66 6.39 7.89
CA LEU A 161 9.03 5.18 8.45
C LEU A 161 9.98 4.46 9.41
#